data_AF-A0A2N2BLG2-F1
#
_entry.id   AF-A0A2N2BLG2-F1
#
_cell.length_a   1.000
_cell.length_b   1.000
_cell.length_c   1.000
_cell.angle_alpha   90.00
_cell.angle_beta   90.00
_cell.angle_gamma   90.00
#
_symmetry.space_group_name_H-M   'P 1'
#
loop_
_entity.id
_entity.type
_entity.pdbx_description
1 polymer ?
#
loop_
_entity_poly.entity_id
_entity_poly.type
_entity_poly.pdbx_seq_one_letter_code
_entity_poly.pdbx_strand_id
1 'polypeptide(L)' 'MIPFNLPLCLGTEIKYIQEAISKNHQIGGDGPFTKACSDWLCQNAQVPGAFLTSS' A
#
# COMPACT_ATOMS: atom_id res chain seq x y z
N MET A 1 16.37 10.92 -23.74
CA MET A 1 15.46 11.84 -23.04
C MET A 1 15.31 11.35 -21.61
N ILE A 2 15.55 12.20 -20.61
CA ILE A 2 15.45 11.81 -19.18
C ILE A 2 14.04 12.18 -18.70
N PRO A 3 13.28 11.25 -18.10
CA PRO A 3 11.95 11.55 -17.58
C PRO A 3 12.00 12.41 -16.32
N PHE A 4 11.00 13.27 -16.12
CA PHE A 4 10.87 14.10 -14.91
C PHE A 4 10.57 13.28 -13.65
N ASN A 5 9.68 12.30 -13.76
CA ASN A 5 9.36 11.34 -12.71
C ASN A 5 9.06 9.99 -13.36
N LEU A 6 9.73 8.94 -12.90
CA LEU A 6 9.46 7.57 -13.30
C LEU A 6 9.06 6.81 -12.02
N PRO A 7 7.85 6.24 -11.96
CA PRO A 7 7.44 5.44 -10.80
C PRO A 7 8.44 4.34 -10.50
N LEU A 8 8.76 4.16 -9.22
CA LEU A 8 9.60 3.05 -8.79
C LEU A 8 8.77 1.76 -8.82
N CYS A 9 9.21 0.81 -9.65
CA CYS A 9 8.66 -0.55 -9.67
C CYS A 9 9.62 -1.49 -8.92
N LEU A 10 9.17 -2.06 -7.81
CA LEU A 10 9.91 -3.03 -7.00
C LEU A 10 9.81 -4.47 -7.55
N GLY A 11 8.82 -4.75 -8.40
CA GLY A 11 8.58 -6.07 -9.01
C GLY A 11 7.73 -7.02 -8.14
N THR A 12 7.35 -6.62 -6.93
CA THR A 12 6.52 -7.40 -6.00
C THR A 12 5.05 -6.99 -6.00
N GLU A 13 4.67 -5.95 -6.74
CA GLU A 13 3.34 -5.34 -6.72
C GLU A 13 2.27 -6.35 -7.14
N ILE A 14 2.51 -7.07 -8.25
CA ILE A 14 1.57 -8.07 -8.78
C ILE A 14 1.29 -9.17 -7.74
N LYS A 15 2.31 -9.59 -6.99
CA LYS A 15 2.15 -10.59 -5.93
C LYS A 15 1.19 -10.09 -4.84
N TYR A 16 1.35 -8.86 -4.38
CA TYR A 16 0.48 -8.31 -3.32
C TYR A 16 -0.94 -8.02 -3.82
N ILE A 17 -1.09 -7.58 -5.07
CA ILE A 17 -2.41 -7.44 -5.71
C ILE A 17 -3.11 -8.80 -5.79
N GLN A 18 -2.40 -9.85 -6.24
CA GLN A 18 -2.94 -11.21 -6.29
C GLN A 18 -3.32 -11.72 -4.90
N GLU A 19 -2.51 -11.43 -3.88
CA GLU A 19 -2.82 -11.80 -2.49
C GLU A 19 -4.09 -11.12 -1.97
N ALA A 20 -4.30 -9.84 -2.29
CA ALA A 20 -5.51 -9.10 -1.92
C ALA A 20 -6.77 -9.75 -2.52
N ILE A 21 -6.68 -10.16 -3.78
CA ILE A 21 -7.79 -10.78 -4.51
C ILE A 21 -8.05 -12.22 -4.05
N SER A 22 -7.00 -13.04 -4.03
CA SER A 22 -7.13 -14.51 -3.93
C SER A 22 -7.06 -15.07 -2.52
N LYS A 23 -6.33 -14.42 -1.61
CA LYS A 23 -6.21 -14.89 -0.22
C LYS A 23 -7.13 -14.08 0.68
N ASN A 24 -7.00 -12.77 0.62
CA ASN A 24 -7.75 -11.88 1.51
C ASN A 24 -9.21 -11.74 1.08
N HIS A 25 -9.51 -12.01 -0.21
CA HIS A 25 -10.84 -11.81 -0.81
C HIS A 25 -11.42 -10.42 -0.52
N GLN A 26 -10.54 -9.42 -0.37
CA GLN A 26 -10.89 -8.06 0.02
C GLN A 26 -10.02 -7.07 -0.73
N ILE A 27 -10.66 -6.33 -1.64
CA ILE A 27 -10.03 -5.31 -2.49
C ILE A 27 -10.49 -3.89 -2.07
N GLY A 28 -11.57 -3.80 -1.28
CA GLY A 28 -12.04 -2.54 -0.70
C GLY A 28 -11.13 -2.01 0.40
N GLY A 29 -11.50 -0.85 0.95
CA GLY A 29 -10.81 -0.22 2.07
C GLY A 29 -10.82 -1.06 3.35
N ASP A 30 -10.01 -0.63 4.32
CA ASP A 30 -9.85 -1.23 5.65
C ASP A 30 -9.48 -2.74 5.65
N GLY A 31 -8.88 -3.21 4.56
CA GLY A 31 -8.34 -4.56 4.48
C GLY A 31 -6.95 -4.73 5.12
N PRO A 32 -6.38 -5.95 5.06
CA PRO A 32 -5.07 -6.24 5.64
C PRO A 32 -3.95 -5.32 5.15
N PHE A 33 -3.97 -4.94 3.87
CA PHE A 33 -2.98 -4.03 3.30
C PHE A 33 -3.19 -2.58 3.73
N THR A 34 -4.43 -2.12 3.93
CA THR A 34 -4.72 -0.80 4.50
C THR A 34 -4.12 -0.69 5.91
N LYS A 35 -4.34 -1.73 6.73
CA LYS A 35 -3.79 -1.78 8.10
C LYS A 35 -2.26 -1.85 8.09
N ALA A 36 -1.67 -2.71 7.26
CA ALA A 36 -0.22 -2.83 7.15
C ALA A 36 0.45 -1.50 6.75
N CYS A 37 -0.11 -0.80 5.75
CA CYS A 37 0.38 0.51 5.34
C CYS A 37 0.21 1.57 6.44
N SER A 38 -0.95 1.60 7.13
CA SER A 38 -1.19 2.49 8.27
C SER A 38 -0.18 2.27 9.39
N ASP A 39 0.05 1.02 9.79
CA ASP A 39 0.99 0.67 10.86
C ASP A 39 2.43 1.03 10.49
N TRP A 40 2.84 0.76 9.25
CA TRP A 40 4.15 1.15 8.75
C TRP A 40 4.32 2.67 8.78
N LEU A 41 3.33 3.43 8.32
CA LEU A 41 3.36 4.90 8.35
C LEU A 41 3.44 5.43 9.78
N CYS A 42 2.63 4.93 10.70
CA CYS A 42 2.68 5.31 12.11
C CYS A 42 4.07 5.09 12.71
N GLN A 43 4.68 3.92 12.44
CA GLN A 43 6.01 3.59 12.94
C GLN A 43 7.12 4.44 12.32
N ASN A 44 7.08 4.69 11.00
CA ASN A 44 8.17 5.39 10.32
C ASN A 44 8.05 6.92 10.45
N ALA A 45 6.83 7.45 10.49
CA ALA A 45 6.58 8.88 10.67
C ALA A 45 6.40 9.29 12.14
N GLN A 46 6.38 8.34 13.08
CA GLN A 46 6.21 8.57 14.52
C GLN A 46 4.91 9.35 14.83
N VAL A 47 3.80 8.93 14.22
CA VAL A 47 2.47 9.54 14.39
C VAL A 47 1.50 8.57 15.07
N PRO A 48 0.52 9.07 15.83
CA PRO A 48 -0.45 8.22 16.53
C PRO A 48 -1.47 7.55 15.60
N GLY A 49 -1.62 8.03 14.36
CA GLY A 49 -2.54 7.47 13.38
C GLY A 49 -2.24 7.92 11.96
N ALA A 50 -2.44 7.01 11.02
CA ALA A 50 -2.36 7.25 9.58
C ALA A 50 -3.57 6.60 8.89
N PHE A 51 -4.35 7.38 8.17
CA PHE A 51 -5.59 6.92 7.52
C PHE A 51 -5.45 7.08 6.02
N LEU A 52 -5.62 5.99 5.28
CA LEU A 52 -5.47 5.98 3.82
C LEU A 52 -6.74 6.51 3.16
N THR A 53 -6.58 7.49 2.27
CA THR A 53 -7.64 8.04 1.40
C THR A 53 -7.33 7.71 -0.06
N SER A 54 -8.29 7.91 -0.95
CA SER A 54 -8.10 7.69 -2.39
C SER A 54 -7.30 8.78 -3.11
N SER A 55 -7.05 9.92 -2.45
CA SER A 55 -6.34 11.09 -2.95
C SER A 55 -5.75 11.91 -1.81
#